data_AF-A0A814PH44-F1
#
_entry.id   AF-A0A814PH44-F1
#
_cell.length_a   1.000
_cell.length_b   1.000
_cell.length_c   1.000
_cell.angle_alpha   90.00
_cell.angle_beta   90.00
_cell.angle_gamma   90.00
#
_symmetry.space_group_name_H-M   'P 1'
#
loop_
_entity.id
_entity.type
_entity.pdbx_description
1 polymer ?
#
loop_
_entity_poly.entity_id
_entity_poly.type
_entity_poly.pdbx_seq_one_letter_code
_entity_poly.pdbx_strand_id
1 'polypeptide(L)'
;METIKTLSKQSLRNISPETAVALITVCSLSQDDFQKIRNLRKAHGANIFPPYSKVLAAKKECYTNNSNINETPVEQPLQDLLDHTAKRLLEIDCVKESINWLIDPNCCDQTMN
;
A
#
# COMPACT_ATOMS: atom_id res chain seq x y z
N MET A 1 2.75 21.20 44.18
CA MET A 1 1.87 20.09 43.80
C MET A 1 1.53 20.26 42.33
N GLU A 2 1.90 19.25 41.56
CA GLU A 2 1.91 19.22 40.10
C GLU A 2 0.49 19.23 39.51
N THR A 3 0.33 19.85 38.34
CA THR A 3 -0.80 19.58 37.45
C THR A 3 -0.27 19.02 36.14
N ILE A 4 -0.24 17.69 36.04
CA ILE A 4 0.03 16.99 34.80
C ILE A 4 -1.15 17.25 33.86
N LYS A 5 -0.90 17.99 32.77
CA LYS A 5 -1.84 18.13 31.66
C LYS A 5 -2.10 16.74 31.08
N THR A 6 -3.31 16.23 31.25
CA THR A 6 -3.82 15.04 30.57
C THR A 6 -3.74 15.22 29.06
N LEU A 7 -2.79 14.52 28.43
CA LEU A 7 -2.67 14.42 26.98
C LEU A 7 -3.91 13.72 26.43
N SER A 8 -4.71 14.45 25.65
CA SER A 8 -5.90 13.93 24.98
C SER A 8 -5.53 12.72 24.11
N LYS A 9 -6.21 11.60 24.34
CA LYS A 9 -6.01 10.32 23.65
C LYS A 9 -6.47 10.44 22.20
N GLN A 10 -5.62 10.96 21.31
CA GLN A 10 -5.86 10.85 19.87
C GLN A 10 -5.85 9.37 19.48
N SER A 11 -6.94 8.90 18.88
CA SER A 11 -7.06 7.53 18.38
C SER A 11 -5.99 7.30 17.31
N LEU A 12 -5.04 6.41 17.59
CA LEU A 12 -3.94 6.11 16.68
C LEU A 12 -4.48 5.30 15.49
N ARG A 13 -4.46 5.88 14.29
CA ARG A 13 -4.85 5.19 13.05
C ARG A 13 -3.82 4.11 12.71
N ASN A 14 -4.29 2.89 12.52
CA ASN A 14 -3.44 1.79 12.09
C ASN A 14 -2.89 2.07 10.69
N ILE A 15 -1.61 1.73 10.49
CA ILE A 15 -0.94 1.82 9.20
C ILE A 15 -1.42 0.65 8.34
N SER A 16 -1.75 0.93 7.08
CA SER A 16 -2.17 -0.10 6.14
C SER A 16 -0.96 -0.97 5.70
N PRO A 17 -1.15 -2.24 5.36
CA PRO A 17 -0.07 -3.10 4.85
C PRO A 17 0.68 -2.48 3.68
N GLU A 18 -0.03 -1.82 2.77
CA GLU A 18 0.52 -1.18 1.56
C GLU A 18 1.41 0.00 1.93
N THR A 19 0.98 0.81 2.90
CA THR A 19 1.78 1.92 3.44
C THR A 19 3.04 1.39 4.13
N ALA A 20 2.96 0.26 4.83
CA ALA A 20 4.11 -0.38 5.45
C ALA A 20 5.09 -0.95 4.41
N VAL A 21 4.59 -1.52 3.30
CA VAL A 21 5.44 -1.93 2.16
C VAL A 21 6.16 -0.72 1.57
N ALA A 22 5.45 0.38 1.34
CA ALA A 22 6.05 1.62 0.84
C ALA A 22 7.16 2.13 1.76
N LEU A 23 6.94 2.14 3.07
CA LEU A 23 7.97 2.53 4.05
C LEU A 23 9.22 1.64 3.96
N ILE A 24 9.04 0.31 3.91
CA ILE A 24 10.15 -0.64 3.80
C ILE A 24 10.94 -0.40 2.51
N THR A 25 10.25 -0.18 1.38
CA THR A 25 10.89 0.05 0.08
C THR A 25 11.61 1.39 0.01
N VAL A 26 10.98 2.48 0.45
CA VAL A 26 11.55 3.83 0.40
C VAL A 26 12.75 3.97 1.33
N CYS A 27 12.69 3.35 2.51
CA CYS A 27 13.76 3.40 3.50
C CYS A 27 14.75 2.23 3.40
N SER A 28 14.61 1.35 2.39
CA SER A 28 15.43 0.15 2.21
C SER A 28 15.60 -0.68 3.49
N LEU A 29 14.51 -0.87 4.24
CA LEU A 29 14.55 -1.56 5.53
C LEU A 29 14.66 -3.08 5.34
N SER A 30 15.47 -3.71 6.19
CA SER A 30 15.39 -5.17 6.35
C SER A 30 14.13 -5.57 7.11
N GLN A 31 13.76 -6.85 7.03
CA GLN A 31 12.67 -7.42 7.84
C GLN A 31 12.92 -7.21 9.34
N ASP A 32 14.17 -7.38 9.78
CA ASP A 32 14.55 -7.21 11.18
C ASP A 32 14.42 -5.76 11.64
N ASP A 33 14.80 -4.80 10.79
CA ASP A 33 14.67 -3.38 11.12
C ASP A 33 13.21 -2.96 11.23
N PHE A 34 12.37 -3.41 10.30
CA PHE A 34 10.93 -3.21 10.41
C PHE A 34 10.37 -3.80 11.71
N GLN A 35 10.81 -5.01 12.09
CA GLN A 35 10.36 -5.66 13.31
C GLN A 35 10.84 -4.94 14.57
N LYS A 36 12.07 -4.39 14.58
CA LYS A 36 12.59 -3.52 15.65
C LYS A 36 11.74 -2.27 15.80
N ILE A 37 11.44 -1.57 14.69
CA ILE A 37 10.59 -0.36 14.69
C ILE A 37 9.20 -0.67 15.24
N ARG A 38 8.59 -1.78 14.79
CA ARG A 38 7.29 -2.26 15.28
C ARG A 38 7.32 -2.56 16.79
N ASN A 39 8.35 -3.27 17.26
CA ASN A 39 8.48 -3.67 18.66
C ASN A 39 8.71 -2.46 19.57
N LEU A 40 9.59 -1.54 19.16
CA LEU A 40 9.84 -0.28 19.86
C LEU A 40 8.53 0.49 20.04
N ARG A 41 7.78 0.67 18.95
CA ARG A 41 6.52 1.40 19.03
C ARG A 41 5.46 0.71 19.90
N LYS A 42 5.40 -0.62 19.83
CA LYS A 42 4.52 -1.44 20.68
C LYS A 42 4.88 -1.30 22.16
N ALA A 43 6.16 -1.22 22.50
CA ALA A 43 6.64 -0.98 23.86
C ALA A 43 6.22 0.41 24.38
N HIS A 44 6.14 1.42 23.50
CA HIS A 44 5.59 2.75 23.81
C HIS A 44 4.04 2.80 23.81
N GLY A 45 3.37 1.67 24.03
CA GLY A 45 1.91 1.59 24.17
C GLY A 45 1.15 1.76 22.85
N ALA A 46 1.85 1.68 21.72
CA ALA A 46 1.30 2.07 20.45
C ALA A 46 1.44 0.91 19.44
N ASN A 47 0.33 0.27 19.08
CA ASN A 47 0.29 -0.84 18.10
C ASN A 47 -0.35 -0.45 16.74
N ILE A 48 0.34 0.29 15.87
CA ILE A 48 -0.19 0.77 14.56
C ILE A 48 0.36 -0.01 13.38
N PHE A 49 1.56 -0.56 13.50
CA PHE A 49 2.18 -1.23 12.37
C PHE A 49 1.45 -2.56 12.13
N PRO A 50 1.25 -2.97 10.87
CA PRO A 50 0.73 -4.29 10.54
C PRO A 50 1.79 -5.37 10.80
N PRO A 51 1.39 -6.60 11.15
CA PRO A 51 2.32 -7.71 11.30
C PRO A 51 3.01 -8.00 9.97
N TYR A 52 4.27 -8.46 10.01
CA TYR A 52 5.06 -8.65 8.81
C TYR A 52 4.43 -9.64 7.82
N SER A 53 3.64 -10.62 8.30
CA SER A 53 2.86 -11.52 7.43
C SER A 53 1.88 -10.78 6.50
N LYS A 54 1.23 -9.72 6.98
CA LYS A 54 0.34 -8.89 6.15
C LYS A 54 1.11 -8.02 5.17
N VAL A 55 2.27 -7.50 5.59
CA VAL A 55 3.18 -6.76 4.72
C VAL A 55 3.69 -7.66 3.60
N LEU A 56 4.03 -8.91 3.91
CA LEU A 56 4.47 -9.90 2.94
C LEU A 56 3.36 -10.26 1.94
N ALA A 57 2.12 -10.40 2.41
CA ALA A 57 0.97 -10.63 1.53
C ALA A 57 0.79 -9.45 0.55
N ALA A 58 0.77 -8.21 1.05
CA ALA A 58 0.67 -7.02 0.21
C ALA A 58 1.85 -6.89 -0.77
N LYS A 59 3.07 -7.25 -0.35
CA LYS A 59 4.24 -7.29 -1.24
C LYS A 59 4.08 -8.34 -2.34
N LYS A 60 3.47 -9.49 -2.03
CA LYS A 60 3.22 -10.56 -3.01
C LYS A 60 2.18 -10.18 -4.05
N GLU A 61 1.16 -9.44 -3.67
CA GLU A 61 0.16 -8.90 -4.61
C GLU A 61 0.77 -7.93 -5.64
N CYS A 62 1.94 -7.37 -5.35
CA CYS A 62 2.72 -6.57 -6.29
C CYS A 62 3.53 -7.37 -7.31
N TYR A 63 3.67 -8.69 -7.15
CA TYR A 63 4.32 -9.53 -8.15
C TYR A 63 3.32 -10.02 -9.19
N THR A 64 3.81 -10.27 -10.40
CA THR A 64 3.02 -10.88 -11.46
C THR A 64 2.92 -12.39 -11.27
N ASN A 65 1.77 -12.97 -11.62
CA ASN A 65 1.43 -14.36 -11.33
C ASN A 65 2.35 -15.42 -11.97
N ASN A 66 2.98 -15.11 -13.10
CA ASN A 66 3.77 -16.07 -13.89
C ASN A 66 5.28 -15.76 -13.87
N SER A 67 5.79 -15.26 -12.75
CA SER A 67 7.23 -15.06 -12.60
C SER A 67 7.90 -16.41 -12.31
N ASN A 68 8.63 -16.94 -13.29
CA ASN A 68 9.55 -18.06 -13.05
C ASN A 68 10.75 -17.52 -12.27
N ILE A 69 10.71 -17.68 -10.94
CA ILE A 69 11.82 -17.31 -10.06
C ILE A 69 12.87 -18.42 -10.16
N ASN A 70 13.75 -18.31 -11.15
CA ASN A 70 14.94 -19.15 -11.29
C ASN A 70 16.15 -18.48 -10.63
N GLU A 71 17.25 -19.22 -10.46
CA GLU A 71 18.54 -18.69 -9.96
C GLU A 71 19.18 -17.65 -10.91
N THR A 72 18.65 -17.56 -12.13
CA THR A 72 19.00 -16.62 -13.20
C THR A 72 18.00 -15.43 -13.25
N PRO A 73 18.29 -14.34 -13.99
CA PRO A 73 17.39 -13.19 -14.09
C PRO A 73 15.94 -13.61 -14.32
N VAL A 74 15.04 -13.04 -13.51
CA VAL A 74 13.60 -13.31 -13.55
C VAL A 74 13.08 -12.96 -14.94
N GLU A 75 12.73 -13.99 -15.70
CA GLU A 75 12.04 -13.84 -16.97
C GLU A 75 10.55 -13.69 -16.69
N GLN A 76 9.99 -12.59 -17.17
CA GLN A 76 8.58 -12.30 -17.03
C GLN A 76 8.00 -12.05 -18.42
N PRO A 77 6.95 -12.78 -18.82
CA PRO A 77 6.30 -12.53 -20.09
C PRO A 77 5.82 -11.07 -20.17
N LEU A 78 6.10 -10.41 -21.29
CA LEU A 78 5.73 -9.00 -21.47
C LEU A 78 4.23 -8.78 -21.31
N GLN A 79 3.42 -9.69 -21.85
CA GLN A 79 1.95 -9.61 -21.73
C GLN A 79 1.51 -9.67 -20.26
N ASP A 80 2.08 -10.58 -19.46
CA ASP A 80 1.75 -10.71 -18.04
C ASP A 80 2.13 -9.45 -17.24
N LEU A 81 3.25 -8.80 -17.61
CA LEU A 81 3.64 -7.52 -17.03
C LEU A 81 2.63 -6.42 -17.36
N LEU A 82 2.23 -6.32 -18.64
CA LEU A 82 1.28 -5.31 -19.10
C LEU A 82 -0.09 -5.51 -18.46
N ASP A 83 -0.58 -6.75 -18.43
CA ASP A 83 -1.89 -7.09 -17.85
C ASP A 83 -1.93 -6.81 -16.35
N HIS A 84 -0.86 -7.17 -15.62
CA HIS A 84 -0.74 -6.87 -14.19
C HIS A 84 -0.70 -5.36 -13.93
N THR A 85 0.07 -4.63 -14.73
CA THR A 85 0.18 -3.17 -14.61
C THR A 85 -1.16 -2.49 -14.92
N ALA A 86 -1.81 -2.88 -16.01
CA ALA A 86 -3.12 -2.37 -16.40
C ALA A 86 -4.17 -2.62 -15.31
N LYS A 87 -4.24 -3.86 -14.78
CA LYS A 87 -5.13 -4.19 -13.67
C LYS A 87 -4.93 -3.27 -12.47
N ARG A 88 -3.68 -3.06 -12.05
CA ARG A 88 -3.38 -2.19 -10.89
C ARG A 88 -3.72 -0.73 -11.14
N LEU A 89 -3.48 -0.22 -12.34
CA LEU A 89 -3.87 1.16 -12.70
C LEU A 89 -5.39 1.34 -12.62
N LEU A 90 -6.15 0.35 -13.10
CA LEU A 90 -7.61 0.35 -13.01
C LEU A 90 -8.13 0.26 -11.57
N GLU A 91 -7.32 -0.22 -10.62
CA GLU A 91 -7.67 -0.26 -9.19
C GLU A 91 -7.45 1.08 -8.47
N ILE A 92 -6.79 2.06 -9.10
CA ILE A 92 -6.56 3.40 -8.53
C ILE A 92 -7.84 4.23 -8.64
N ASP A 93 -8.30 4.78 -7.51
CA ASP A 93 -9.60 5.45 -7.45
C ASP A 93 -9.72 6.65 -8.41
N CYS A 94 -8.70 7.51 -8.52
CA CYS A 94 -8.74 8.63 -9.47
C CYS A 94 -8.78 8.17 -10.95
N VAL A 95 -8.19 7.01 -11.26
CA VAL A 95 -8.24 6.42 -12.61
C VAL A 95 -9.63 5.86 -12.88
N LYS A 96 -10.23 5.15 -11.91
CA LYS A 96 -11.63 4.67 -12.02
C LYS A 96 -12.60 5.81 -12.27
N GLU A 97 -12.47 6.91 -11.51
CA GLU A 97 -13.31 8.10 -11.66
C GLU A 97 -13.17 8.71 -13.07
N SER A 98 -11.93 8.82 -13.57
CA SER A 98 -11.66 9.34 -14.92
C SER A 98 -12.25 8.44 -16.01
N ILE A 99 -12.15 7.12 -15.86
CA ILE A 99 -12.71 6.15 -16.81
C ILE A 99 -14.23 6.16 -16.77
N ASN A 100 -14.83 6.19 -15.58
CA ASN A 100 -16.28 6.29 -15.44
C ASN A 100 -16.81 7.57 -16.09
N TRP A 101 -16.09 8.69 -15.96
CA TRP A 101 -16.41 9.92 -16.67
C TRP A 101 -16.32 9.76 -18.19
N LEU A 102 -15.27 9.12 -18.71
CA LEU A 102 -15.09 8.88 -20.16
C LEU A 102 -16.17 7.96 -20.77
N ILE A 103 -16.69 7.00 -19.99
CA ILE A 103 -17.65 6.00 -20.47
C ILE A 103 -19.10 6.44 -20.22
N ASP A 104 -19.33 7.49 -19.42
CA ASP A 104 -20.69 7.99 -19.12
C ASP A 104 -21.38 8.49 -20.40
N PRO A 105 -22.46 7.84 -20.87
CA PRO A 105 -23.18 8.25 -22.07
C PRO A 105 -23.85 9.63 -21.93
N ASN A 106 -23.97 10.19 -20.72
CA ASN A 106 -24.50 11.54 -20.47
C ASN A 106 -23.40 12.60 -20.30
N CYS A 107 -22.12 12.26 -20.49
CA CYS A 107 -21.00 13.18 -20.24
C CYS A 107 -21.01 14.41 -21.18
N CYS A 108 -21.61 14.31 -22.37
CA CYS A 108 -21.64 15.41 -23.35
C CYS A 108 -22.69 16.50 -23.05
N ASP A 109 -23.64 16.27 -22.14
CA ASP A 109 -24.75 17.22 -21.88
C ASP A 109 -24.47 18.20 -20.72
N GLN A 110 -23.32 18.10 -20.05
CA GLN A 110 -23.01 18.91 -18.86
C GLN A 110 -22.20 20.19 -19.15
N THR A 111 -21.89 20.52 -20.40
CA THR A 111 -21.31 21.83 -20.75
C THR A 111 -22.38 22.82 -21.19
N MET A 112 -23.21 23.28 -20.25
CA MET A 112 -23.89 24.58 -20.34
C MET A 112 -24.62 24.90 -19.02
N ASN A 113 -23.92 25.59 -18.12
CA ASN A 113 -24.48 26.64 -17.24
C ASN A 113 -23.34 27.46 -16.64
#